data_AF-A0A3D2PC18-F1
#
_entry.id   AF-A0A3D2PC18-F1
#
_cell.length_a   1.000
_cell.length_b   1.000
_cell.length_c   1.000
_cell.angle_alpha   90.00
_cell.angle_beta   90.00
_cell.angle_gamma   90.00
#
_symmetry.space_group_name_H-M   'P 1'
#
loop_
_entity.id
_entity.type
_entity.pdbx_description
1 polymer ?
#
loop_
_entity_poly.entity_id
_entity_poly.type
_entity_poly.pdbx_seq_one_letter_code
_entity_poly.pdbx_strand_id
1 'polypeptide(L)'
;MIKTMSLEKIQISKVYKNTTKKDGSPYMSKFGKPYTLITVYTLDKMKMYHSAFNENDPFLKLQDGQTFEAVVKQLENSVVFDLPKQSDALLEKMNEIEPVSYTHLRAHETSLHLVCRLLL
;
A
#
# COMPACT_ATOMS: atom_id res chain seq x y z
N MET A 1 3.23 8.94 -8.60
CA MET A 1 1.82 8.47 -8.52
C MET A 1 1.84 6.99 -8.13
N ILE A 2 0.98 6.51 -7.22
CA ILE A 2 0.93 5.07 -6.89
C ILE A 2 0.27 4.36 -8.07
N LYS A 3 0.97 3.40 -8.69
CA LYS A 3 0.49 2.64 -9.86
C LYS A 3 -0.42 1.50 -9.44
N THR A 4 -0.06 0.79 -8.38
CA THR A 4 -0.79 -0.39 -7.89
C THR A 4 -0.61 -0.53 -6.39
N MET A 5 -1.65 -1.00 -5.69
CA MET A 5 -1.62 -1.33 -4.27
C MET A 5 -2.30 -2.69 -4.05
N SER A 6 -1.56 -3.66 -3.52
CA SER A 6 -2.02 -5.04 -3.23
C SER A 6 -1.65 -5.43 -1.80
N LEU A 7 -2.48 -6.24 -1.13
CA LEU A 7 -2.09 -6.90 0.11
C LEU A 7 -1.47 -8.25 -0.24
N GLU A 8 -0.24 -8.48 0.22
CA GLU A 8 0.50 -9.70 -0.09
C GLU A 8 1.06 -10.35 1.17
N LYS A 9 1.06 -11.68 1.19
CA LYS A 9 1.72 -12.48 2.23
C LYS A 9 3.17 -12.68 1.85
N ILE A 10 4.07 -12.07 2.62
CA ILE A 10 5.51 -12.06 2.33
C ILE A 10 6.24 -12.95 3.32
N GLN A 11 7.02 -13.91 2.81
CA GLN A 11 7.90 -14.75 3.62
C GLN A 11 9.26 -14.10 3.83
N ILE A 12 9.64 -13.95 5.09
CA ILE A 12 10.91 -13.34 5.50
C ILE A 12 12.02 -14.38 5.45
N SER A 13 13.05 -14.09 4.67
CA SER A 13 14.31 -14.83 4.69
C SER A 13 15.22 -14.35 5.83
N LYS A 14 15.45 -13.04 5.96
CA LYS A 14 16.30 -12.45 7.01
C LYS A 14 15.83 -11.05 7.40
N VAL A 15 16.01 -10.68 8.66
CA VAL A 15 15.77 -9.33 9.17
C VAL A 15 17.04 -8.78 9.80
N TYR A 16 17.41 -7.56 9.43
CA TYR A 16 18.50 -6.81 10.04
C TYR A 16 17.96 -5.53 10.66
N LYS A 17 18.45 -5.19 11.85
CA LYS A 17 18.02 -4.00 12.61
C LYS A 17 19.27 -3.21 12.97
N ASN A 18 19.43 -2.03 12.38
CA ASN A 18 20.61 -1.20 12.51
C ASN A 18 20.23 0.16 13.08
N THR A 19 20.69 0.47 14.28
CA THR A 19 20.52 1.80 14.90
C THR A 19 21.58 2.80 14.43
N THR A 20 22.75 2.29 14.05
CA THR A 20 23.91 3.07 13.62
C THR A 20 24.40 2.69 12.24
N LYS A 21 25.05 3.65 11.58
CA LYS A 21 25.77 3.48 10.32
C LYS A 21 27.12 2.79 10.57
N LYS A 22 27.85 2.50 9.48
CA LYS A 22 29.18 1.87 9.53
C LYS A 22 30.23 2.70 10.29
N ASP A 23 30.04 4.01 10.37
CA ASP A 23 30.91 4.94 11.08
C ASP A 23 30.55 5.09 12.58
N GLY A 24 29.53 4.38 13.06
CA GLY A 24 29.02 4.47 14.43
C GLY A 24 28.03 5.62 14.67
N SER A 25 27.83 6.53 13.71
CA SER A 25 26.83 7.59 13.82
C SER A 25 25.40 7.03 13.72
N PRO A 26 24.41 7.59 14.45
CA PRO A 26 23.03 7.14 14.36
C PRO A 26 22.43 7.48 12.99
N TYR A 27 21.44 6.69 12.57
CA TYR A 27 20.57 7.08 11.46
C TYR A 27 19.65 8.22 11.90
N MET A 28 19.60 9.30 11.12
CA MET A 28 18.85 10.52 11.44
C MET A 28 17.88 10.85 10.33
N SER A 29 16.63 11.15 10.68
CA SER A 29 15.63 11.67 9.74
C SER A 29 15.95 13.10 9.30
N LYS A 30 15.25 13.61 8.28
CA LYS A 30 15.33 15.02 7.86
C LYS A 30 15.04 16.02 8.99
N PHE A 31 14.33 15.59 10.04
CA PHE A 31 13.99 16.40 11.22
C PHE A 31 14.96 16.20 12.39
N GLY A 32 16.08 15.50 12.20
CA GLY A 32 17.07 15.27 13.26
C GLY A 32 16.63 14.25 14.32
N LYS A 33 15.57 13.47 14.09
CA LYS A 33 15.18 12.37 14.99
C LYS A 33 15.91 11.09 14.62
N PRO A 34 16.54 10.40 15.59
CA PRO A 34 17.18 9.10 15.32
C PRO A 34 16.14 8.03 15.01
N TYR A 35 16.52 7.04 14.21
CA TYR A 35 15.66 5.88 13.90
C TYR A 35 16.48 4.59 13.75
N THR A 36 15.81 3.46 13.94
CA THR A 36 16.37 2.14 13.64
C THR A 36 16.03 1.78 12.20
N LEU A 37 17.05 1.55 11.37
CA LEU A 37 16.88 1.04 10.02
C LEU A 37 16.64 -0.47 10.07
N ILE A 38 15.45 -0.89 9.68
CA ILE A 38 15.08 -2.30 9.56
C ILE A 38 15.18 -2.68 8.09
N THR A 39 16.02 -3.67 7.79
CA THR A 39 16.16 -4.25 6.45
C THR A 39 15.62 -5.66 6.45
N VAL A 40 14.55 -5.89 5.69
CA VAL A 40 13.92 -7.21 5.57
C VAL A 40 14.22 -7.79 4.19
N TYR A 41 14.72 -9.01 4.16
CA TYR A 41 14.95 -9.81 2.96
C TYR A 41 13.83 -10.83 2.84
N THR A 42 13.20 -10.91 1.68
CA THR A 42 12.17 -11.91 1.39
C THR A 42 12.78 -13.13 0.70
N LEU A 43 12.08 -14.27 0.69
CA LEU A 43 12.51 -15.46 -0.06
C LEU A 43 12.54 -15.21 -1.57
N ASP A 44 11.66 -14.35 -2.07
CA ASP A 44 11.62 -13.89 -3.47
C ASP A 44 12.76 -12.91 -3.82
N LYS A 45 13.79 -12.83 -2.97
CA LYS A 45 14.96 -11.95 -3.10
C LYS A 45 14.63 -10.46 -3.12
N MET A 46 13.44 -10.06 -2.68
CA MET A 46 13.10 -8.65 -2.49
C MET A 46 13.74 -8.12 -1.21
N LYS A 47 14.10 -6.83 -1.22
CA LYS A 47 14.62 -6.12 -0.04
C LYS A 47 13.68 -4.99 0.31
N MET A 48 13.36 -4.88 1.60
CA MET A 48 12.48 -3.86 2.14
C MET A 48 13.21 -3.08 3.21
N TYR A 49 12.93 -1.78 3.28
CA TYR A 49 13.51 -0.89 4.27
C TYR A 49 12.39 -0.23 5.07
N HIS A 50 12.50 -0.25 6.39
CA HIS A 50 11.59 0.45 7.28
C HIS A 50 12.38 1.27 8.30
N SER A 51 11.90 2.48 8.60
CA SER A 51 12.52 3.37 9.58
C SER A 51 11.67 3.40 10.84
N ALA A 52 12.11 2.69 11.88
CA ALA A 52 11.42 2.64 13.17
C ALA A 52 11.88 3.78 14.08
N PHE A 53 10.95 4.65 14.45
CA PHE A 53 11.22 5.83 15.29
C PHE A 53 10.96 5.60 16.78
N ASN A 54 10.40 4.45 17.14
CA ASN A 54 10.08 4.08 18.51
C ASN A 54 10.23 2.56 18.70
N GLU A 55 10.35 2.12 19.95
CA GLU A 55 10.48 0.71 20.33
C GLU A 55 9.22 -0.14 20.13
N ASN A 56 8.06 0.51 19.99
CA ASN A 56 6.77 -0.15 19.79
C ASN A 56 6.46 -0.43 18.31
N ASP A 57 7.37 -0.10 17.40
CA ASP A 57 7.19 -0.29 15.97
C ASP A 57 7.02 -1.79 15.66
N PRO A 58 5.92 -2.22 15.03
CA PRO A 58 5.66 -3.64 14.81
C PRO A 58 6.72 -4.30 13.91
N PHE A 59 7.40 -3.57 13.04
CA PHE A 59 8.51 -4.11 12.24
C PHE A 59 9.71 -4.52 13.10
N LEU A 60 9.88 -3.95 14.30
CA LEU A 60 10.90 -4.39 15.26
C LEU A 60 10.62 -5.78 15.82
N LYS A 61 9.39 -6.28 15.73
CA LYS A 61 9.01 -7.61 16.23
C LYS A 61 9.20 -8.72 15.18
N LEU A 62 9.50 -8.36 13.92
CA LEU A 62 9.73 -9.34 12.86
C LEU A 62 10.95 -10.20 13.14
N GLN A 63 10.83 -11.49 12.79
CA GLN A 63 11.86 -12.51 12.93
C GLN A 63 12.13 -13.19 11.57
N ASP A 64 13.29 -13.83 11.46
CA ASP A 64 13.62 -14.68 10.31
C ASP A 64 12.66 -15.87 10.21
N GLY A 65 12.35 -16.28 8.97
CA GLY A 65 11.41 -17.38 8.69
C GLY A 65 9.93 -17.06 8.90
N GLN A 66 9.59 -15.88 9.45
CA GLN A 66 8.21 -15.47 9.66
C GLN A 66 7.53 -15.07 8.33
N THR A 67 6.24 -15.34 8.21
CA THR A 67 5.40 -14.75 7.16
C THR A 67 4.61 -13.57 7.74
N PHE A 68 4.54 -12.45 7.02
CA PHE A 68 3.72 -11.31 7.42
C PHE A 68 2.95 -10.74 6.23
N GLU A 69 1.82 -10.12 6.52
CA GLU A 69 1.02 -9.41 5.53
C GLU A 69 1.54 -7.99 5.39
N ALA A 70 1.79 -7.57 4.15
CA ALA A 70 2.26 -6.24 3.81
C ALA A 70 1.44 -5.68 2.66
N VAL A 71 1.14 -4.39 2.74
CA VAL A 71 0.59 -3.64 1.63
C VAL A 71 1.75 -3.25 0.72
N VAL A 72 1.78 -3.83 -0.47
CA VAL A 72 2.78 -3.56 -1.51
C VAL A 72 2.25 -2.44 -2.40
N LYS A 73 2.95 -1.31 -2.41
CA LYS A 73 2.65 -0.15 -3.26
C LYS A 73 3.73 -0.02 -4.33
N GLN A 74 3.36 -0.27 -5.58
CA GLN A 74 4.25 0.01 -6.70
C GLN A 74 4.13 1.49 -7.09
N LEU A 75 5.24 2.21 -6.94
CA LEU A 75 5.46 3.54 -7.52
C LEU A 75 6.23 3.38 -8.84
N GLU A 76 6.33 4.43 -9.64
CA GLU A 76 6.97 4.40 -10.96
C GLU A 76 8.40 3.84 -10.96
N ASN A 77 9.16 4.02 -9.87
CA ASN A 77 10.56 3.59 -9.77
C ASN A 77 10.90 2.89 -8.43
N SER A 78 9.91 2.58 -7.58
CA SER A 78 10.17 2.00 -6.26
C SER A 78 8.99 1.20 -5.75
N VAL A 79 9.25 0.14 -5.00
CA VAL A 79 8.21 -0.61 -4.28
C VAL A 79 8.27 -0.22 -2.81
N VAL A 80 7.14 0.21 -2.26
CA VAL A 80 6.98 0.58 -0.85
C VAL A 80 6.13 -0.49 -0.17
N PHE A 81 6.53 -0.87 1.04
CA PHE A 81 5.85 -1.87 1.83
C PHE A 81 5.36 -1.21 3.13
N ASP A 82 4.07 -1.30 3.37
CA ASP A 82 3.43 -0.81 4.61
C ASP A 82 2.83 -1.99 5.38
N LEU A 83 2.70 -1.86 6.70
CA LEU A 83 1.84 -2.77 7.46
C LEU A 83 0.37 -2.50 7.11
N PRO A 84 -0.46 -3.54 6.97
CA PRO A 84 -1.88 -3.37 6.77
C PRO A 84 -2.49 -2.59 7.95
N LYS A 85 -3.10 -1.46 7.65
CA LYS A 85 -3.97 -0.75 8.60
C LYS A 85 -5.39 -1.27 8.42
N GLN A 86 -6.25 -1.08 9.42
CA GLN A 86 -7.67 -1.46 9.32
C GLN A 86 -8.38 -0.86 8.09
N SER A 87 -7.93 0.30 7.62
CA SER A 87 -8.42 0.92 6.38
C SER A 87 -7.98 0.20 5.10
N ASP A 88 -6.81 -0.46 5.10
CA ASP A 88 -6.29 -1.17 3.92
C ASP A 88 -7.07 -2.47 3.67
N ALA A 89 -7.54 -3.13 4.73
CA ALA A 89 -8.43 -4.29 4.63
C ALA A 89 -9.79 -3.96 4.00
N LEU A 90 -10.27 -2.71 4.12
CA LEU A 90 -11.47 -2.24 3.43
C LEU A 90 -11.20 -1.98 1.93
N LEU A 91 -9.97 -1.62 1.55
CA LEU A 91 -9.61 -1.33 0.16
C LEU A 91 -9.59 -2.60 -0.70
N GLU A 92 -9.16 -3.73 -0.15
CA GLU A 92 -9.26 -5.04 -0.84
C GLU A 92 -10.70 -5.37 -1.21
N LYS A 93 -11.63 -5.10 -0.30
CA LYS A 93 -13.07 -5.28 -0.51
C LYS A 93 -13.64 -4.37 -1.60
N MET A 94 -12.99 -3.23 -1.86
CA MET A 94 -13.40 -2.29 -2.92
C MET A 94 -12.76 -2.62 -4.27
N ASN A 95 -11.55 -3.21 -4.30
CA ASN A 95 -10.91 -3.65 -5.54
C ASN A 95 -11.51 -4.94 -6.12
N GLU A 96 -12.21 -5.75 -5.31
CA GLU A 96 -13.06 -6.86 -5.81
C GLU A 96 -14.36 -6.37 -6.47
N ILE A 97 -14.74 -5.10 -6.26
CA ILE A 97 -15.85 -4.49 -6.99
C ILE A 97 -15.23 -3.83 -8.21
N GLU A 98 -15.22 -4.53 -9.34
CA GLU A 98 -14.89 -3.93 -10.63
C GLU A 98 -15.56 -2.55 -10.71
N PRO A 99 -14.82 -1.45 -10.96
CA PRO A 99 -15.46 -0.17 -11.16
C PRO A 99 -16.29 -0.29 -12.43
N VAL A 100 -17.61 -0.46 -12.26
CA VAL A 100 -18.55 -0.35 -13.37
C VAL A 100 -18.35 1.06 -13.91
N SER A 101 -17.60 1.15 -15.00
CA SER A 101 -17.44 2.38 -15.75
C SER A 101 -18.83 2.68 -16.29
N TYR A 102 -19.59 3.48 -15.56
CA TYR A 102 -20.90 3.98 -15.96
C TYR A 102 -20.68 5.03 -17.08
N THR A 103 -20.10 4.61 -18.20
CA THR A 103 -19.90 5.40 -19.42
C THR A 103 -21.17 5.42 -20.28
N HIS A 104 -22.34 5.46 -19.65
CA HIS A 104 -23.63 5.62 -20.34
C HIS A 104 -24.61 6.52 -19.60
N LEU A 105 -24.15 7.67 -19.09
CA LEU A 105 -25.04 8.84 -18.96
C LEU A 105 -24.72 9.89 -20.02
N ARG A 106 -24.80 9.48 -21.29
CA ARG A 106 -25.29 10.39 -22.32
C ARG A 106 -26.80 10.28 -22.28
N ALA A 107 -27.45 11.08 -21.44
CA ALA A 107 -28.85 11.40 -21.64
C ALA A 107 -28.95 12.18 -22.95
N HIS A 108 -28.98 11.42 -24.04
CA HIS A 108 -29.29 11.86 -25.38
C HIS A 108 -30.74 12.32 -25.36
N GLU A 109 -30.89 13.64 -25.54
CA GLU A 109 -31.99 14.31 -26.22
C GLU A 109 -33.41 13.96 -25.73
N THR A 110 -34.00 14.93 -25.02
CA THR A 110 -35.44 15.07 -24.85
C THR A 110 -36.12 15.25 -26.21
N SER A 111 -36.28 14.16 -26.95
CA SER A 111 -37.43 13.94 -27.80
C SER A 111 -38.60 13.58 -26.87
N LEU A 112 -39.02 14.56 -26.06
CA LEU A 112 -40.39 14.54 -25.54
C LEU A 112 -41.26 14.75 -26.76
N HIS A 113 -41.65 13.64 -27.38
CA HIS A 113 -42.70 13.57 -28.35
C HIS A 113 -43.85 14.40 -27.81
N LEU A 114 -44.02 15.56 -28.43
CA LEU A 114 -45.25 16.33 -28.48
C LEU A 114 -46.38 15.31 -28.59
N VAL A 115 -47.10 15.21 -27.47
CA VAL A 115 -48.33 14.46 -27.30
C VAL A 115 -49.14 14.55 -28.59
N CYS A 116 -49.15 13.47 -29.37
CA CYS A 116 -50.15 13.28 -30.40
C CYS A 116 -51.48 13.04 -29.68
N ARG A 117 -52.25 14.11 -29.58
CA ARG A 117 -53.70 14.15 -29.74
C ARG A 117 -54.27 12.80 -30.18
N LEU A 118 -55.01 12.12 -29.30
CA LEU A 118 -56.04 11.15 -29.70
C LEU A 118 -57.06 11.01 -28.54
N LEU A 119 -58.30 11.40 -28.84
CA LEU A 119 -59.57 10.77 -28.39
C LEU A 119 -59.99 11.08 -26.94
N LEU A 120 -61.19 11.60 -26.64
CA LEU A 120 -62.49 11.65 -27.31
C LEU A 120 -63.31 12.82 -26.74
#